data_AF-A0A0A8WW57-F1
#
_entry.id   AF-A0A0A8WW57-F1
#
_cell.length_a   1.000
_cell.length_b   1.000
_cell.length_c   1.000
_cell.angle_alpha   90.00
_cell.angle_beta   90.00
_cell.angle_gamma   90.00
#
_symmetry.space_group_name_H-M   'P 1'
#
loop_
_entity.id
_entity.type
_entity.pdbx_description
1 polymer ?
#
loop_
_entity_poly.entity_id
_entity_poly.type
_entity_poly.pdbx_seq_one_letter_code
_entity_poly.pdbx_strand_id
1 'polypeptide(L)'
;MITSGLVTMYNYTAIKSDNGKYRIGCANCHPTDKGHHQDGHVDVTINRNKVGGSSLAGLNNATVDFLNTPGSGITGTTKVSVTCSMVYCHSSGRSTDQAQNDFRTTPDWYSTAGSVANRCGMCHDNPPRYSGQSHYVAESSLGNNGTPPYQESAHLVGIHFNSTYVGNSGNGFIGYTAAGNAAHGNAGLATTVSCVTCHDGIVDSGKPDTYAMFGTGSLFECASCHTSSTRTKLQAGNIIGTSLHVNGKKDVAFVSGTFKTKAQLSNVANAGGYWTRNGEYKNDASFDSTNIGGSSWDSQTKTCLTACHVNQPGITWGNDKLQCMSCHADQ
;
A
#
# COMPACT_ATOMS: atom_id res chain seq x y z
N MET A 1 40.60 15.46 25.15
CA MET A 1 39.50 16.26 24.56
C MET A 1 38.65 15.33 23.71
N ILE A 2 37.49 14.90 24.21
CA ILE A 2 36.45 14.21 23.45
C ILE A 2 35.43 15.30 23.11
N THR A 3 35.49 15.83 21.89
CA THR A 3 34.65 16.93 21.43
C THR A 3 33.42 16.41 20.71
N SER A 4 32.24 16.86 21.18
CA SER A 4 30.91 16.85 20.55
C SER A 4 30.40 15.55 19.91
N GLY A 5 29.31 15.00 20.47
CA GLY A 5 28.37 14.21 19.67
C GLY A 5 27.93 12.85 20.20
N LEU A 6 28.13 12.53 21.48
CA LEU A 6 27.37 11.45 22.11
C LEU A 6 25.90 11.89 22.15
N VAL A 7 25.16 11.62 21.07
CA VAL A 7 23.73 11.39 21.19
C VAL A 7 23.63 10.28 22.22
N THR A 8 23.16 10.60 23.43
CA THR A 8 22.90 9.60 24.46
C THR A 8 22.06 8.51 23.81
N MET A 9 22.56 7.28 23.80
CA MET A 9 21.92 6.12 23.16
C MET A 9 20.40 6.05 23.45
N TYR A 10 20.00 6.53 24.61
CA TYR A 10 18.63 6.58 25.12
C TYR A 10 17.70 7.58 24.40
N ASN A 11 18.23 8.69 23.90
CA ASN A 11 17.48 9.67 23.08
C ASN A 11 17.68 9.44 21.59
N TYR A 12 18.13 8.24 21.20
CA TYR A 12 18.37 7.93 19.81
C TYR A 12 17.04 7.74 19.08
N THR A 13 16.62 8.80 18.40
CA THR A 13 15.35 8.90 17.65
C THR A 13 15.51 8.60 16.17
N ALA A 14 16.75 8.50 15.68
CA ALA A 14 17.02 8.39 14.25
C ALA A 14 16.49 7.08 13.65
N ILE A 15 15.99 7.19 12.42
CA ILE A 15 15.62 6.08 11.56
C ILE A 15 16.78 5.90 10.59
N LYS A 16 17.42 4.74 10.63
CA LYS A 16 18.54 4.39 9.73
C LYS A 16 18.24 3.11 8.95
N SER A 17 16.96 2.91 8.64
CA SER A 17 16.50 1.76 7.84
C SER A 17 17.19 1.78 6.47
N ASP A 18 17.80 0.67 6.09
CA ASP A 18 18.53 0.49 4.83
C ASP A 18 18.39 -0.96 4.33
N ASN A 19 18.49 -1.15 3.01
CA ASN A 19 18.62 -2.47 2.35
C ASN A 19 17.70 -3.58 2.93
N GLY A 20 16.40 -3.32 3.00
CA GLY A 20 15.42 -4.30 3.49
C GLY A 20 15.38 -4.51 5.01
N LYS A 21 16.14 -3.72 5.79
CA LYS A 21 16.16 -3.79 7.26
C LYS A 21 15.56 -2.52 7.85
N TYR A 22 14.67 -2.67 8.83
CA TYR A 22 14.22 -1.55 9.65
C TYR A 22 15.20 -1.34 10.79
N ARG A 23 15.67 -0.10 10.93
CA ARG A 23 16.50 0.32 12.08
C ARG A 23 15.88 1.56 12.68
N ILE A 24 15.04 1.33 13.67
CA ILE A 24 14.29 2.36 14.38
C ILE A 24 14.99 2.61 15.71
N GLY A 25 15.31 3.86 16.00
CA GLY A 25 15.93 4.22 17.27
C GLY A 25 15.03 3.93 18.46
N CYS A 26 15.61 3.53 19.60
CA CYS A 26 14.91 3.05 20.79
C CYS A 26 13.85 4.04 21.29
N ALA A 27 14.15 5.34 21.21
CA ALA A 27 13.26 6.43 21.64
C ALA A 27 11.96 6.52 20.81
N ASN A 28 11.76 5.73 19.76
CA ASN A 28 10.47 5.63 19.07
C ASN A 28 9.46 4.78 19.85
N CYS A 29 9.93 3.79 20.61
CA CYS A 29 9.07 2.78 21.24
C CYS A 29 9.34 2.58 22.74
N HIS A 30 10.40 3.15 23.28
CA HIS A 30 10.75 3.06 24.70
C HIS A 30 10.72 4.45 25.36
N PRO A 31 10.52 4.51 26.69
CA PRO A 31 10.68 5.75 27.45
C PRO A 31 12.13 6.22 27.32
N THR A 32 12.35 7.54 27.35
CA THR A 32 13.71 8.10 27.30
C THR A 32 14.16 8.62 28.67
N ASP A 33 13.30 8.53 29.68
CA ASP A 33 13.65 8.95 31.03
C ASP A 33 14.48 7.87 31.74
N LYS A 34 15.29 8.33 32.69
CA LYS A 34 16.26 7.47 33.37
C LYS A 34 15.61 6.47 34.32
N GLY A 35 14.40 6.74 34.82
CA GLY A 35 13.72 5.92 35.82
C GLY A 35 13.34 4.54 35.26
N HIS A 36 12.77 4.51 34.06
CA HIS A 36 12.27 3.31 33.39
C HIS A 36 13.34 2.52 32.61
N HIS A 37 14.58 3.00 32.60
CA HIS A 37 15.70 2.34 31.91
C HIS A 37 16.57 1.48 32.83
N GLN A 38 16.41 1.60 34.16
CA GLN A 38 17.27 0.94 35.16
C GLN A 38 16.49 0.16 36.23
N ASP A 39 15.19 -0.03 36.03
CA ASP A 39 14.28 -0.66 36.99
C ASP A 39 14.11 -2.18 36.78
N GLY A 40 14.78 -2.75 35.78
CA GLY A 40 14.69 -4.17 35.45
C GLY A 40 13.48 -4.54 34.59
N HIS A 41 12.71 -3.56 34.12
CA HIS A 41 11.60 -3.74 33.20
C HIS A 41 12.00 -3.37 31.75
N VAL A 42 11.25 -3.92 30.78
CA VAL A 42 11.32 -3.49 29.39
C VAL A 42 10.03 -2.75 29.11
N ASP A 43 10.06 -1.46 29.39
CA ASP A 43 8.89 -0.60 29.22
C ASP A 43 8.77 -0.12 27.79
N VAL A 44 7.53 -0.14 27.30
CA VAL A 44 7.19 0.33 25.96
C VAL A 44 6.29 1.54 26.10
N THR A 45 6.59 2.57 25.31
CA THR A 45 5.70 3.71 25.09
C THR A 45 5.66 4.08 23.63
N ILE A 46 4.42 4.25 23.17
CA ILE A 46 4.07 4.79 21.87
C ILE A 46 3.38 6.15 22.02
N ASN A 47 3.45 6.76 23.21
CA ASN A 47 2.86 8.05 23.49
C ASN A 47 3.42 9.13 22.55
N ARG A 48 2.51 9.81 21.85
CA ARG A 48 2.87 10.84 20.88
C ARG A 48 3.48 12.09 21.50
N ASN A 49 3.22 12.31 22.79
CA ASN A 49 3.66 13.48 23.54
C ASN A 49 4.88 13.19 24.43
N LYS A 50 5.50 12.01 24.31
CA LYS A 50 6.62 11.67 25.18
C LYS A 50 7.80 12.61 24.94
N VAL A 51 8.41 13.04 26.04
CA VAL A 51 9.64 13.83 26.02
C VAL A 51 10.74 13.01 25.33
N GLY A 52 11.56 13.63 24.50
CA GLY A 52 12.63 12.93 23.77
C GLY A 52 12.15 12.01 22.63
N GLY A 53 10.85 12.00 22.31
CA GLY A 53 10.29 11.28 21.18
C GLY A 53 10.78 11.80 19.82
N SER A 54 10.75 10.92 18.82
CA SER A 54 11.02 11.28 17.42
C SER A 54 9.80 11.95 16.78
N SER A 55 9.97 12.50 15.58
CA SER A 55 8.84 12.93 14.73
C SER A 55 7.88 11.77 14.42
N LEU A 56 8.38 10.54 14.27
CA LEU A 56 7.54 9.35 14.09
C LEU A 56 6.66 9.07 15.31
N ALA A 57 7.22 9.20 16.53
CA ALA A 57 6.44 8.99 17.75
C ALA A 57 5.27 9.99 17.81
N GLY A 58 5.49 11.23 17.37
CA GLY A 58 4.45 12.25 17.25
C GLY A 58 3.29 11.91 16.30
N LEU A 59 3.47 10.91 15.42
CA LEU A 59 2.43 10.43 14.51
C LEU A 59 1.56 9.31 15.10
N ASN A 60 1.89 8.82 16.30
CA ASN A 60 1.03 7.88 17.02
C ASN A 60 -0.22 8.59 17.55
N ASN A 61 -1.26 7.82 17.88
CA ASN A 61 -2.48 8.37 18.49
C ASN A 61 -2.57 8.14 20.00
N ALA A 62 -1.65 7.34 20.56
CA ALA A 62 -1.57 7.14 21.99
C ALA A 62 -1.15 8.43 22.71
N THR A 63 -1.80 8.73 23.82
CA THR A 63 -1.55 9.92 24.64
C THR A 63 -1.04 9.58 26.04
N VAL A 64 -1.01 8.30 26.37
CA VAL A 64 -0.61 7.78 27.69
C VAL A 64 0.48 6.73 27.49
N ASP A 65 1.32 6.57 28.50
CA ASP A 65 2.40 5.57 28.50
C ASP A 65 1.92 4.22 29.08
N PHE A 66 2.74 3.19 28.86
CA PHE A 66 2.68 1.88 29.52
C PHE A 66 1.55 0.92 29.12
N LEU A 67 1.79 -0.34 29.45
CA LEU A 67 0.96 -1.49 29.11
C LEU A 67 -0.39 -1.44 29.86
N ASN A 68 -1.49 -1.78 29.17
CA ASN A 68 -2.85 -1.89 29.72
C ASN A 68 -3.43 -0.61 30.33
N THR A 69 -2.84 0.56 30.05
CA THR A 69 -3.40 1.83 30.53
C THR A 69 -4.35 2.40 29.47
N PRO A 70 -5.55 2.89 29.84
CA PRO A 70 -6.46 3.52 28.88
C PRO A 70 -5.77 4.67 28.13
N GLY A 71 -5.89 4.69 26.81
CA GLY A 71 -5.23 5.70 25.95
C GLY A 71 -3.75 5.42 25.61
N SER A 72 -3.15 4.35 26.15
CA SER A 72 -1.80 3.93 25.77
C SER A 72 -1.73 3.26 24.40
N GLY A 73 -2.82 2.61 23.99
CA GLY A 73 -2.84 1.78 22.80
C GLY A 73 -1.91 0.56 22.89
N ILE A 74 -1.44 0.16 24.08
CA ILE A 74 -0.61 -1.03 24.31
C ILE A 74 -1.36 -1.98 25.24
N THR A 75 -1.52 -3.24 24.86
CA THR A 75 -2.22 -4.24 25.67
C THR A 75 -1.45 -5.56 25.74
N GLY A 76 -1.62 -6.29 26.84
CA GLY A 76 -1.06 -7.62 27.05
C GLY A 76 -0.30 -7.80 28.37
N THR A 77 0.64 -8.74 28.39
CA THR A 77 1.52 -9.07 29.52
C THR A 77 2.96 -9.20 29.02
N THR A 78 3.88 -8.41 29.56
CA THR A 78 5.31 -8.43 29.20
C THR A 78 5.88 -9.85 29.26
N LYS A 79 6.73 -10.22 28.28
CA LYS A 79 7.30 -11.57 28.09
C LYS A 79 6.30 -12.69 27.75
N VAL A 80 5.02 -12.36 27.59
CA VAL A 80 3.96 -13.35 27.29
C VAL A 80 3.20 -12.96 26.03
N SER A 81 2.64 -11.76 25.99
CA SER A 81 1.83 -11.26 24.89
C SER A 81 1.85 -9.73 24.89
N VAL A 82 2.21 -9.07 23.80
CA VAL A 82 2.12 -7.60 23.70
C VAL A 82 1.63 -7.22 22.31
N THR A 83 0.61 -6.37 22.27
CA THR A 83 0.09 -5.78 21.03
C THR A 83 -0.01 -4.26 21.14
N CYS A 84 0.05 -3.55 20.02
CA CYS A 84 -0.16 -2.10 19.97
C CYS A 84 -1.18 -1.71 18.90
N SER A 85 -2.12 -0.81 19.20
CA SER A 85 -3.24 -0.46 18.30
C SER A 85 -3.28 1.00 17.87
N MET A 86 -2.33 1.84 18.30
CA MET A 86 -2.29 3.28 18.03
C MET A 86 -0.95 3.78 17.47
N VAL A 87 -0.18 2.87 16.85
CA VAL A 87 1.18 3.13 16.37
C VAL A 87 1.19 3.47 14.89
N TYR A 88 1.83 4.58 14.51
CA TYR A 88 1.95 5.04 13.12
C TYR A 88 2.47 3.98 12.15
N CYS A 89 3.40 3.13 12.58
CA CYS A 89 3.93 2.03 11.76
C CYS A 89 2.85 1.01 11.33
N HIS A 90 1.67 1.05 11.98
CA HIS A 90 0.49 0.26 11.67
C HIS A 90 -0.67 1.14 11.21
N SER A 91 -0.40 2.39 10.81
CA SER A 91 -1.42 3.24 10.22
C SER A 91 -1.72 2.83 8.78
N SER A 92 -2.88 3.23 8.28
CA SER A 92 -3.32 3.02 6.92
C SER A 92 -2.41 3.69 5.89
N GLY A 93 -1.60 4.66 6.33
CA GLY A 93 -0.85 5.54 5.45
C GLY A 93 -1.75 6.46 4.61
N ARG A 94 -3.08 6.44 4.75
CA ARG A 94 -4.03 7.17 3.87
C ARG A 94 -4.51 8.50 4.45
N SER A 95 -5.06 8.49 5.65
CA SER A 95 -5.58 9.69 6.33
C SER A 95 -4.47 10.56 6.94
N THR A 96 -4.71 11.88 7.01
CA THR A 96 -3.88 12.86 7.75
C THR A 96 -4.37 13.04 9.17
N ASP A 97 -5.62 12.63 9.41
CA ASP A 97 -6.35 12.99 10.61
C ASP A 97 -6.00 12.05 11.76
N GLN A 98 -5.25 10.97 11.46
CA GLN A 98 -4.78 9.97 12.42
C GLN A 98 -5.94 9.52 13.31
N ALA A 99 -7.10 9.29 12.68
CA ALA A 99 -8.27 8.85 13.38
C ALA A 99 -8.01 7.47 13.97
N GLN A 100 -8.72 7.09 15.04
CA GLN A 100 -8.46 5.82 15.72
C GLN A 100 -8.60 4.60 14.79
N ASN A 101 -9.47 4.69 13.78
CA ASN A 101 -9.67 3.68 12.73
C ASN A 101 -8.62 3.71 11.61
N ASP A 102 -7.62 4.60 11.67
CA ASP A 102 -6.45 4.56 10.78
C ASP A 102 -5.39 3.57 11.23
N PHE A 103 -5.45 3.05 12.45
CA PHE A 103 -4.40 2.21 13.02
C PHE A 103 -4.84 0.76 13.15
N ARG A 104 -3.94 -0.17 12.87
CA ARG A 104 -4.17 -1.60 13.04
C ARG A 104 -3.47 -2.07 14.30
N THR A 105 -4.10 -2.98 15.03
CA THR A 105 -3.44 -3.71 16.11
C THR A 105 -2.31 -4.57 15.55
N THR A 106 -1.11 -4.43 16.10
CA THR A 106 0.03 -5.26 15.74
C THR A 106 -0.30 -6.72 16.00
N PRO A 107 0.33 -7.66 15.26
CA PRO A 107 0.47 -9.02 15.76
C PRO A 107 1.06 -9.00 17.17
N ASP A 108 0.77 -10.05 17.92
CA ASP A 108 1.42 -10.24 19.20
C ASP A 108 2.93 -10.44 18.99
N TRP A 109 3.72 -9.62 19.67
CA TRP A 109 5.19 -9.61 19.61
C TRP A 109 5.82 -10.94 20.00
N TYR A 110 5.12 -11.73 20.82
CA TYR A 110 5.56 -13.05 21.28
C TYR A 110 4.93 -14.19 20.49
N SER A 111 4.05 -13.88 19.52
CA SER A 111 3.50 -14.92 18.66
C SER A 111 4.51 -15.38 17.62
N THR A 112 4.53 -16.69 17.38
CA THR A 112 5.17 -17.29 16.21
C THR A 112 4.33 -17.11 14.94
N ALA A 113 3.09 -16.64 15.10
CA ALA A 113 2.11 -16.36 14.03
C ALA A 113 2.38 -15.00 13.36
N GLY A 114 3.63 -14.71 13.02
CA GLY A 114 3.93 -13.67 12.05
C GLY A 114 3.53 -14.20 10.68
N SER A 115 2.32 -13.85 10.20
CA SER A 115 1.80 -14.29 8.90
C SER A 115 2.83 -13.96 7.80
N VAL A 116 3.61 -14.98 7.42
CA VAL A 116 4.64 -14.92 6.38
C VAL A 116 4.03 -14.76 5.00
N ALA A 117 2.72 -14.97 4.87
CA ALA A 117 1.98 -14.93 3.63
C ALA A 117 1.78 -13.49 3.13
N ASN A 118 0.98 -12.66 3.80
CA ASN A 118 0.66 -11.31 3.31
C ASN A 118 1.42 -10.22 4.07
N ARG A 119 2.71 -10.03 3.78
CA ARG A 119 3.60 -9.10 4.51
C ARG A 119 3.13 -7.64 4.40
N CYS A 120 2.72 -7.21 3.21
CA CYS A 120 2.22 -5.86 3.01
C CYS A 120 0.89 -5.66 3.74
N GLY A 121 0.01 -6.66 3.68
CA GLY A 121 -1.29 -6.64 4.35
C GLY A 121 -1.24 -6.82 5.85
N MET A 122 -0.07 -7.10 6.44
CA MET A 122 0.14 -6.96 7.88
C MET A 122 0.00 -5.49 8.35
N CYS A 123 0.25 -4.52 7.46
CA CYS A 123 0.14 -3.10 7.80
C CYS A 123 -0.96 -2.37 7.00
N HIS A 124 -1.18 -2.75 5.74
CA HIS A 124 -2.13 -2.08 4.83
C HIS A 124 -3.47 -2.79 4.67
N ASP A 125 -3.74 -3.80 5.50
CA ASP A 125 -4.82 -4.79 5.34
C ASP A 125 -4.69 -5.56 4.03
N ASN A 126 -5.64 -6.42 3.71
CA ASN A 126 -5.56 -7.23 2.52
C ASN A 126 -5.95 -6.38 1.28
N PRO A 127 -5.01 -5.86 0.48
CA PRO A 127 -5.36 -4.94 -0.58
C PRO A 127 -5.95 -5.71 -1.79
N PRO A 128 -6.89 -5.12 -2.55
CA PRO A 128 -7.58 -3.86 -2.25
C PRO A 128 -8.55 -4.02 -1.07
N ARG A 129 -8.87 -2.92 -0.39
CA ARG A 129 -9.67 -2.99 0.84
C ARG A 129 -11.14 -3.25 0.54
N TYR A 130 -11.77 -4.07 1.38
CA TYR A 130 -13.20 -4.39 1.30
C TYR A 130 -13.94 -3.98 2.57
N SER A 131 -15.26 -3.78 2.45
CA SER A 131 -16.13 -3.51 3.59
C SER A 131 -15.94 -4.59 4.66
N GLY A 132 -15.78 -4.17 5.93
CA GLY A 132 -15.52 -5.05 7.06
C GLY A 132 -14.04 -5.29 7.38
N GLN A 133 -13.10 -4.83 6.55
CA GLN A 133 -11.68 -4.81 6.90
C GLN A 133 -11.32 -3.57 7.73
N SER A 134 -10.28 -3.67 8.57
CA SER A 134 -9.68 -2.49 9.18
C SER A 134 -9.32 -1.48 8.10
N HIS A 135 -9.52 -0.19 8.40
CA HIS A 135 -9.20 0.93 7.52
C HIS A 135 -9.89 0.91 6.14
N TYR A 136 -11.00 0.19 5.99
CA TYR A 136 -11.87 0.32 4.81
C TYR A 136 -12.40 1.75 4.72
N VAL A 137 -12.26 2.35 3.54
CA VAL A 137 -12.85 3.65 3.21
C VAL A 137 -13.87 3.37 2.11
N ALA A 138 -15.14 3.65 2.40
CA ALA A 138 -16.25 3.33 1.49
C ALA A 138 -16.19 4.09 0.16
N GLU A 139 -15.33 5.11 0.06
CA GLU A 139 -15.25 6.01 -1.07
C GLU A 139 -14.26 5.61 -2.17
N SER A 140 -13.61 4.42 -2.11
CA SER A 140 -12.93 3.89 -3.31
C SER A 140 -13.97 3.43 -4.34
N SER A 141 -14.71 4.38 -4.90
CA SER A 141 -15.92 4.22 -5.70
C SER A 141 -15.73 3.51 -7.05
N LEU A 142 -14.48 3.19 -7.40
CA LEU A 142 -14.16 2.30 -8.51
C LEU A 142 -14.14 0.83 -8.12
N GLY A 143 -14.46 0.44 -6.89
CA GLY A 143 -14.66 -0.94 -6.43
C GLY A 143 -15.73 -1.00 -5.37
N ASN A 144 -16.78 -1.79 -5.62
CA ASN A 144 -18.01 -1.89 -4.82
C ASN A 144 -18.89 -0.61 -4.81
N ASN A 145 -19.84 -0.50 -5.73
CA ASN A 145 -20.89 0.53 -5.72
C ASN A 145 -22.15 0.13 -4.90
N GLY A 146 -22.03 -0.86 -4.01
CA GLY A 146 -23.16 -1.39 -3.24
C GLY A 146 -24.14 -2.27 -4.03
N THR A 147 -23.90 -2.54 -5.31
CA THR A 147 -24.77 -3.39 -6.15
C THR A 147 -24.06 -4.72 -6.48
N PRO A 148 -24.62 -5.88 -6.09
CA PRO A 148 -24.11 -7.18 -6.51
C PRO A 148 -24.12 -7.37 -8.05
N PRO A 149 -23.18 -8.17 -8.62
CA PRO A 149 -22.06 -8.79 -7.93
C PRO A 149 -21.03 -7.71 -7.56
N TYR A 150 -20.58 -7.73 -6.30
CA TYR A 150 -19.64 -6.77 -5.75
C TYR A 150 -18.39 -6.72 -6.63
N GLN A 151 -18.18 -5.59 -7.32
CA GLN A 151 -17.10 -5.49 -8.30
C GLN A 151 -15.79 -5.23 -7.58
N GLU A 152 -14.90 -6.21 -7.65
CA GLU A 152 -13.55 -6.16 -7.11
C GLU A 152 -12.65 -5.36 -8.05
N SER A 153 -12.86 -4.06 -8.11
CA SER A 153 -12.09 -3.17 -8.96
C SER A 153 -11.32 -2.18 -8.10
N ALA A 154 -10.02 -2.20 -8.26
CA ALA A 154 -9.07 -1.32 -7.60
C ALA A 154 -7.73 -1.45 -8.33
N HIS A 155 -6.74 -0.67 -7.91
CA HIS A 155 -5.41 -0.64 -8.53
C HIS A 155 -4.81 -2.04 -8.79
N LEU A 156 -5.03 -3.06 -7.95
CA LEU A 156 -4.41 -4.39 -8.13
C LEU A 156 -5.05 -5.29 -9.20
N VAL A 157 -6.36 -5.19 -9.42
CA VAL A 157 -7.09 -6.03 -10.40
C VAL A 157 -7.37 -5.26 -11.71
N GLY A 158 -7.29 -3.93 -11.65
CA GLY A 158 -7.61 -3.03 -12.76
C GLY A 158 -9.10 -2.67 -12.79
N ILE A 159 -9.41 -1.50 -13.37
CA ILE A 159 -10.76 -0.92 -13.38
C ILE A 159 -11.67 -1.59 -14.43
N HIS A 160 -11.10 -2.33 -15.41
CA HIS A 160 -11.83 -3.01 -16.48
C HIS A 160 -11.45 -4.49 -16.60
N PHE A 161 -11.44 -5.22 -15.49
CA PHE A 161 -10.99 -6.63 -15.45
C PHE A 161 -11.88 -7.59 -16.27
N ASN A 162 -13.17 -7.27 -16.45
CA ASN A 162 -14.15 -8.11 -17.14
C ASN A 162 -14.45 -7.70 -18.60
N SER A 163 -13.98 -6.54 -19.07
CA SER A 163 -14.41 -5.98 -20.37
C SER A 163 -13.25 -5.31 -21.10
N THR A 164 -12.27 -6.11 -21.52
CA THR A 164 -11.04 -5.58 -22.14
C THR A 164 -11.09 -5.49 -23.67
N TYR A 165 -12.02 -6.16 -24.34
CA TYR A 165 -12.22 -6.07 -25.80
C TYR A 165 -13.68 -6.43 -26.17
N VAL A 166 -14.08 -6.20 -27.43
CA VAL A 166 -15.43 -6.52 -27.93
C VAL A 166 -15.44 -7.95 -28.50
N GLY A 167 -16.26 -8.86 -27.94
CA GLY A 167 -16.42 -10.23 -28.44
C GLY A 167 -16.81 -11.27 -27.37
N ASN A 168 -17.14 -12.50 -27.77
CA ASN A 168 -17.35 -13.62 -26.85
C ASN A 168 -16.04 -13.93 -26.09
N SER A 169 -16.14 -14.16 -24.78
CA SER A 169 -14.99 -14.40 -23.87
C SER A 169 -14.08 -13.17 -23.61
N GLY A 170 -14.59 -11.94 -23.80
CA GLY A 170 -13.94 -10.64 -23.52
C GLY A 170 -13.39 -10.38 -22.11
N ASN A 171 -13.51 -11.36 -21.21
CA ASN A 171 -13.08 -11.30 -19.82
C ASN A 171 -11.56 -11.43 -19.73
N GLY A 172 -10.85 -10.30 -19.70
CA GLY A 172 -9.39 -10.23 -19.74
C GLY A 172 -8.67 -10.83 -18.52
N PHE A 173 -9.41 -11.18 -17.46
CA PHE A 173 -8.85 -11.75 -16.23
C PHE A 173 -8.74 -13.28 -16.22
N ILE A 174 -9.51 -14.00 -17.04
CA ILE A 174 -9.55 -15.48 -16.96
C ILE A 174 -8.47 -16.09 -17.86
N GLY A 175 -7.27 -16.24 -17.30
CA GLY A 175 -6.19 -17.05 -17.88
C GLY A 175 -4.86 -16.30 -18.04
N TYR A 176 -3.77 -16.95 -17.64
CA TYR A 176 -2.39 -16.52 -17.93
C TYR A 176 -1.98 -17.02 -19.32
N THR A 177 -1.54 -16.11 -20.19
CA THR A 177 -0.74 -16.49 -21.35
C THR A 177 0.26 -15.37 -21.69
N ALA A 178 1.50 -15.75 -21.99
CA ALA A 178 2.51 -14.84 -22.51
C ALA A 178 2.31 -14.54 -24.01
N ALA A 179 1.41 -15.25 -24.68
CA ALA A 179 1.12 -15.16 -26.10
C ALA A 179 -0.36 -14.81 -26.35
N GLY A 180 -0.67 -14.38 -27.57
CA GLY A 180 -2.03 -14.04 -27.97
C GLY A 180 -2.50 -12.70 -27.38
N ASN A 181 -3.78 -12.65 -27.02
CA ASN A 181 -4.56 -11.45 -26.76
C ASN A 181 -4.96 -11.27 -25.28
N ALA A 182 -4.44 -12.09 -24.35
CA ALA A 182 -4.76 -11.94 -22.93
C ALA A 182 -4.18 -10.64 -22.35
N ALA A 183 -4.91 -10.03 -21.40
CA ALA A 183 -4.39 -8.91 -20.61
C ALA A 183 -3.48 -9.41 -19.49
N HIS A 184 -3.86 -10.47 -18.79
CA HIS A 184 -3.06 -11.02 -17.70
C HIS A 184 -1.92 -11.91 -18.24
N GLY A 185 -0.67 -11.57 -17.90
CA GLY A 185 0.52 -12.38 -18.24
C GLY A 185 1.21 -12.04 -19.57
N ASN A 186 0.63 -11.15 -20.39
CA ASN A 186 1.20 -10.71 -21.66
C ASN A 186 1.73 -9.26 -21.57
N ALA A 187 3.03 -9.12 -21.29
CA ALA A 187 3.71 -7.82 -21.22
C ALA A 187 3.72 -7.04 -22.56
N GLY A 188 3.40 -7.72 -23.67
CA GLY A 188 3.19 -7.08 -24.97
C GLY A 188 1.98 -6.14 -24.96
N LEU A 189 0.91 -6.52 -24.25
CA LEU A 189 -0.40 -5.87 -24.32
C LEU A 189 -0.84 -5.17 -23.03
N ALA A 190 -0.37 -5.61 -21.87
CA ALA A 190 -0.72 -4.96 -20.61
C ALA A 190 0.43 -5.04 -19.59
N THR A 191 0.52 -4.00 -18.77
CA THR A 191 1.39 -3.97 -17.60
C THR A 191 0.61 -4.52 -16.42
N THR A 192 1.17 -5.50 -15.70
CA THR A 192 0.59 -5.97 -14.44
C THR A 192 0.66 -4.83 -13.42
N VAL A 193 -0.50 -4.31 -13.02
CA VAL A 193 -0.56 -3.32 -11.95
C VAL A 193 -0.27 -4.03 -10.63
N SER A 194 0.70 -3.52 -9.89
CA SER A 194 1.06 -4.03 -8.57
C SER A 194 1.45 -2.88 -7.67
N CYS A 195 1.78 -3.16 -6.41
CA CYS A 195 2.31 -2.15 -5.50
C CYS A 195 3.51 -1.42 -6.12
N VAL A 196 4.34 -2.12 -6.90
CA VAL A 196 5.55 -1.57 -7.55
C VAL A 196 5.20 -0.42 -8.49
N THR A 197 4.04 -0.44 -9.17
CA THR A 197 3.65 0.61 -10.12
C THR A 197 3.71 2.02 -9.52
N CYS A 198 3.41 2.14 -8.21
CA CYS A 198 3.40 3.41 -7.48
C CYS A 198 4.36 3.43 -6.26
N HIS A 199 4.97 2.30 -5.92
CA HIS A 199 5.96 2.18 -4.84
C HIS A 199 7.28 1.63 -5.39
N ASP A 200 7.72 2.18 -6.51
CA ASP A 200 9.01 1.86 -7.13
C ASP A 200 10.16 2.20 -6.16
N GLY A 201 11.18 1.35 -6.15
CA GLY A 201 12.28 1.45 -5.19
C GLY A 201 11.92 1.13 -3.73
N ILE A 202 10.63 1.01 -3.37
CA ILE A 202 10.17 0.50 -2.06
C ILE A 202 9.88 -0.99 -2.16
N VAL A 203 9.11 -1.41 -3.17
CA VAL A 203 8.70 -2.80 -3.39
C VAL A 203 9.60 -3.45 -4.43
N ASP A 204 10.01 -4.70 -4.18
CA ASP A 204 10.77 -5.51 -5.12
C ASP A 204 9.93 -5.89 -6.34
N SER A 205 10.33 -5.44 -7.53
CA SER A 205 9.64 -5.77 -8.78
C SER A 205 9.67 -7.25 -9.14
N GLY A 206 10.63 -8.02 -8.61
CA GLY A 206 10.70 -9.47 -8.75
C GLY A 206 9.89 -10.25 -7.72
N LYS A 207 9.44 -9.59 -6.65
CA LYS A 207 8.66 -10.19 -5.56
C LYS A 207 7.44 -9.33 -5.18
N PRO A 208 6.50 -9.11 -6.13
CA PRO A 208 5.24 -8.48 -5.79
C PRO A 208 4.47 -9.36 -4.79
N ASP A 209 3.71 -8.72 -3.90
CA ASP A 209 2.85 -9.45 -2.96
C ASP A 209 1.69 -10.09 -3.71
N THR A 210 1.72 -11.42 -3.82
CA THR A 210 0.68 -12.21 -4.48
C THR A 210 -0.25 -12.90 -3.49
N TYR A 211 -0.12 -12.60 -2.19
CA TYR A 211 -1.14 -12.89 -1.19
C TYR A 211 -2.17 -11.76 -1.06
N ALA A 212 -2.12 -10.78 -1.96
CA ALA A 212 -3.23 -9.87 -2.15
C ALA A 212 -4.54 -10.65 -2.32
N MET A 213 -5.57 -10.19 -1.63
CA MET A 213 -6.91 -10.78 -1.60
C MET A 213 -6.99 -12.19 -1.00
N PHE A 214 -5.95 -12.64 -0.28
CA PHE A 214 -5.96 -13.96 0.37
C PHE A 214 -7.07 -14.11 1.41
N GLY A 215 -7.83 -15.21 1.35
CA GLY A 215 -8.87 -15.55 2.31
C GLY A 215 -10.14 -14.70 2.24
N THR A 216 -10.34 -13.91 1.19
CA THR A 216 -11.59 -13.15 0.98
C THR A 216 -12.69 -13.99 0.32
N GLY A 217 -12.35 -15.16 -0.24
CA GLY A 217 -13.28 -15.97 -1.04
C GLY A 217 -13.61 -15.37 -2.41
N SER A 218 -12.84 -14.35 -2.80
CA SER A 218 -12.92 -13.66 -4.09
C SER A 218 -12.54 -14.57 -5.25
N LEU A 219 -13.16 -14.37 -6.42
CA LEU A 219 -12.74 -15.01 -7.68
C LEU A 219 -11.40 -14.47 -8.21
N PHE A 220 -10.98 -13.30 -7.74
CA PHE A 220 -9.72 -12.64 -8.07
C PHE A 220 -8.65 -12.83 -6.97
N GLU A 221 -8.93 -13.67 -5.95
CA GLU A 221 -7.95 -14.07 -4.96
C GLU A 221 -6.74 -14.67 -5.68
N CYS A 222 -5.61 -13.99 -5.61
CA CYS A 222 -4.41 -14.34 -6.38
C CYS A 222 -3.97 -15.78 -6.08
N ALA A 223 -4.12 -16.24 -4.83
CA ALA A 223 -3.79 -17.59 -4.39
C ALA A 223 -4.64 -18.71 -5.02
N SER A 224 -5.79 -18.40 -5.60
CA SER A 224 -6.60 -19.38 -6.35
C SER A 224 -5.92 -19.82 -7.66
N CYS A 225 -5.13 -18.91 -8.26
CA CYS A 225 -4.48 -19.11 -9.56
C CYS A 225 -2.96 -19.22 -9.43
N HIS A 226 -2.36 -18.50 -8.50
CA HIS A 226 -0.93 -18.52 -8.21
C HIS A 226 -0.67 -19.52 -7.10
N THR A 227 0.16 -20.53 -7.38
CA THR A 227 0.55 -21.58 -6.44
C THR A 227 2.08 -21.71 -6.43
N SER A 228 2.63 -22.69 -5.72
CA SER A 228 4.07 -22.98 -5.77
C SER A 228 4.54 -23.52 -7.14
N SER A 229 3.62 -24.07 -7.94
CA SER A 229 3.90 -24.66 -9.25
C SER A 229 3.67 -23.71 -10.43
N THR A 230 3.04 -22.55 -10.21
CA THR A 230 2.84 -21.55 -11.26
C THR A 230 4.09 -20.71 -11.50
N ARG A 231 4.19 -20.15 -12.71
CA ARG A 231 5.33 -19.31 -13.13
C ARG A 231 5.53 -18.12 -12.18
N THR A 232 4.48 -17.35 -11.94
CA THR A 232 4.43 -16.38 -10.86
C THR A 232 3.93 -17.13 -9.64
N LYS A 233 4.82 -17.33 -8.67
CA LYS A 233 4.52 -18.11 -7.47
C LYS A 233 3.70 -17.30 -6.48
N LEU A 234 2.87 -17.99 -5.71
CA LEU A 234 2.31 -17.42 -4.49
C LEU A 234 3.44 -17.11 -3.51
N GLN A 235 3.61 -15.84 -3.20
CA GLN A 235 4.70 -15.32 -2.40
C GLN A 235 4.34 -13.99 -1.75
N ALA A 236 4.94 -13.74 -0.59
CA ALA A 236 4.85 -12.48 0.10
C ALA A 236 5.61 -11.37 -0.62
N GLY A 237 5.10 -10.15 -0.50
CA GLY A 237 5.80 -8.96 -0.97
C GLY A 237 7.16 -8.79 -0.30
N ASN A 238 8.11 -8.25 -1.03
CA ASN A 238 9.42 -7.87 -0.49
C ASN A 238 9.61 -6.35 -0.51
N ILE A 239 10.09 -5.79 0.60
CA ILE A 239 10.35 -4.36 0.76
C ILE A 239 11.87 -4.17 0.68
N ILE A 240 12.33 -3.46 -0.34
CA ILE A 240 13.75 -3.20 -0.61
C ILE A 240 14.17 -1.80 -0.13
N GLY A 241 13.27 -0.81 -0.20
CA GLY A 241 13.52 0.58 0.19
C GLY A 241 12.97 0.92 1.57
N THR A 242 13.48 0.30 2.64
CA THR A 242 12.97 0.53 4.00
C THR A 242 13.18 1.97 4.50
N SER A 243 14.13 2.71 3.93
CA SER A 243 14.33 4.16 4.17
C SER A 243 13.18 5.03 3.65
N LEU A 244 12.41 4.52 2.70
CA LEU A 244 11.29 5.19 2.03
C LEU A 244 9.92 4.68 2.50
N HIS A 245 9.89 3.65 3.36
CA HIS A 245 8.64 3.01 3.78
C HIS A 245 8.19 3.44 5.18
N VAL A 246 9.09 3.41 6.18
CA VAL A 246 8.79 3.82 7.56
C VAL A 246 9.66 5.01 7.93
N ASN A 247 9.29 6.19 7.44
CA ASN A 247 10.06 7.43 7.63
C ASN A 247 9.20 8.64 8.04
N GLY A 248 7.90 8.42 8.26
CA GLY A 248 6.95 9.48 8.65
C GLY A 248 6.42 10.28 7.47
N LYS A 249 6.90 9.99 6.26
CA LYS A 249 6.39 10.51 5.00
C LYS A 249 5.58 9.43 4.30
N LYS A 250 4.59 9.86 3.55
CA LYS A 250 3.83 8.98 2.66
C LYS A 250 4.52 9.07 1.31
N ASP A 251 5.49 8.22 1.05
CA ASP A 251 6.27 8.29 -0.19
C ASP A 251 5.62 7.42 -1.26
N VAL A 252 5.41 8.02 -2.43
CA VAL A 252 4.94 7.36 -3.66
C VAL A 252 5.99 7.66 -4.72
N ALA A 253 6.44 6.61 -5.41
CA ALA A 253 7.42 6.69 -6.47
C ALA A 253 6.93 5.82 -7.63
N PHE A 254 6.70 6.43 -8.78
CA PHE A 254 6.19 5.71 -9.94
C PHE A 254 7.33 5.02 -10.67
N VAL A 255 7.06 3.83 -11.19
CA VAL A 255 8.01 3.17 -12.09
C VAL A 255 8.28 4.05 -13.30
N SER A 256 9.54 4.10 -13.72
CA SER A 256 9.89 4.68 -15.02
C SER A 256 9.59 3.67 -16.13
N GLY A 257 8.89 4.11 -17.18
CA GLY A 257 8.66 3.31 -18.38
C GLY A 257 7.24 3.34 -18.91
N THR A 258 7.02 2.57 -19.97
CA THR A 258 5.73 2.47 -20.65
C THR A 258 4.78 1.58 -19.86
N PHE A 259 3.71 2.17 -19.35
CA PHE A 259 2.55 1.47 -18.84
C PHE A 259 1.61 1.13 -20.00
N LYS A 260 1.09 -0.10 -20.03
CA LYS A 260 0.16 -0.59 -21.07
C LYS A 260 -1.12 -1.11 -20.45
N THR A 261 -2.24 -0.93 -21.14
CA THR A 261 -3.53 -1.44 -20.69
C THR A 261 -4.45 -1.83 -21.86
N LYS A 262 -5.09 -2.99 -21.75
CA LYS A 262 -6.19 -3.39 -22.63
C LYS A 262 -7.53 -2.76 -22.27
N ALA A 263 -7.62 -2.05 -21.14
CA ALA A 263 -8.85 -1.37 -20.76
C ALA A 263 -9.30 -0.32 -21.79
N GLN A 264 -8.35 0.21 -22.58
CA GLN A 264 -8.49 1.19 -23.66
C GLN A 264 -9.52 2.30 -23.42
N LEU A 265 -9.04 3.54 -23.35
CA LEU A 265 -9.88 4.73 -23.30
C LEU A 265 -10.76 4.80 -24.55
N SER A 266 -12.06 5.08 -24.41
CA SER A 266 -12.93 5.19 -25.61
C SER A 266 -12.43 6.25 -26.57
N ASN A 267 -11.97 7.39 -26.03
CA ASN A 267 -11.30 8.43 -26.79
C ASN A 267 -9.94 8.76 -26.16
N VAL A 268 -8.87 8.23 -26.76
CA VAL A 268 -7.50 8.46 -26.30
C VAL A 268 -7.06 9.93 -26.42
N ALA A 269 -7.66 10.69 -27.34
CA ALA A 269 -7.32 12.11 -27.54
C ALA A 269 -7.78 12.99 -26.37
N ASN A 270 -8.87 12.61 -25.69
CA ASN A 270 -9.38 13.32 -24.51
C ASN A 270 -8.52 13.10 -23.26
N ALA A 271 -7.48 12.28 -23.33
CA ALA A 271 -6.61 11.93 -22.22
C ALA A 271 -5.40 12.88 -22.08
N GLY A 272 -5.57 14.15 -22.44
CA GLY A 272 -4.54 15.19 -22.34
C GLY A 272 -3.27 14.94 -23.16
N GLY A 273 -3.33 14.07 -24.18
CA GLY A 273 -2.16 13.66 -24.98
C GLY A 273 -1.18 12.72 -24.26
N TYR A 274 -1.49 12.29 -23.03
CA TYR A 274 -0.61 11.40 -22.26
C TYR A 274 -0.71 9.94 -22.70
N TRP A 275 -1.82 9.55 -23.32
CA TRP A 275 -2.07 8.20 -23.77
C TRP A 275 -1.93 8.08 -25.29
N THR A 276 -1.49 6.92 -25.73
CA THR A 276 -1.35 6.55 -27.14
C THR A 276 -2.06 5.23 -27.38
N ARG A 277 -2.90 5.20 -28.42
CA ARG A 277 -3.57 3.99 -28.91
C ARG A 277 -2.61 3.19 -29.77
N ASN A 278 -2.48 1.89 -29.49
CA ASN A 278 -1.76 0.94 -30.31
C ASN A 278 -2.77 -0.03 -30.93
N GLY A 279 -3.02 0.10 -32.23
CA GLY A 279 -4.05 -0.65 -32.96
C GLY A 279 -5.43 0.02 -32.95
N GLU A 280 -6.48 -0.76 -33.16
CA GLU A 280 -7.87 -0.28 -33.19
C GLU A 280 -8.55 -0.31 -31.81
N TYR A 281 -9.67 0.39 -31.65
CA TYR A 281 -10.43 0.35 -30.39
C TYR A 281 -10.99 -1.03 -30.10
N LYS A 282 -10.68 -1.57 -28.92
CA LYS A 282 -11.20 -2.84 -28.38
C LYS A 282 -10.99 -4.05 -29.30
N ASN A 283 -9.93 -4.03 -30.11
CA ASN A 283 -9.47 -5.16 -30.92
C ASN A 283 -8.49 -6.03 -30.10
N ASP A 284 -8.40 -7.31 -30.44
CA ASP A 284 -7.68 -8.36 -29.73
C ASP A 284 -6.20 -8.06 -29.46
N ALA A 285 -5.50 -7.50 -30.44
CA ALA A 285 -4.08 -7.15 -30.32
C ALA A 285 -3.84 -5.70 -29.86
N SER A 286 -4.91 -4.96 -29.57
CA SER A 286 -4.83 -3.54 -29.26
C SER A 286 -4.71 -3.25 -27.78
N PHE A 287 -4.07 -2.13 -27.47
CA PHE A 287 -3.90 -1.62 -26.11
C PHE A 287 -3.62 -0.11 -26.14
N ASP A 288 -3.84 0.55 -25.00
CA ASP A 288 -3.40 1.92 -24.78
C ASP A 288 -2.11 1.91 -23.97
N SER A 289 -1.23 2.87 -24.25
CA SER A 289 0.03 3.02 -23.52
C SER A 289 0.29 4.46 -23.12
N THR A 290 0.99 4.64 -22.01
CA THR A 290 1.46 5.93 -21.54
C THR A 290 2.81 5.78 -20.84
N ASN A 291 3.58 6.86 -20.71
CA ASN A 291 4.76 6.88 -19.86
C ASN A 291 4.40 7.48 -18.50
N ILE A 292 4.45 6.67 -17.45
CA ILE A 292 4.14 7.12 -16.09
C ILE A 292 5.35 7.65 -15.32
N GLY A 293 6.55 7.64 -15.91
CA GLY A 293 7.76 8.20 -15.30
C GLY A 293 7.71 9.72 -15.10
N GLY A 294 6.80 10.43 -15.79
CA GLY A 294 6.51 11.85 -15.55
C GLY A 294 5.47 12.10 -14.44
N SER A 295 4.96 11.05 -13.79
CA SER A 295 3.99 11.19 -12.71
C SER A 295 4.67 11.79 -11.47
N SER A 296 3.94 12.63 -10.74
CA SER A 296 4.45 13.28 -9.53
C SER A 296 3.53 13.06 -8.35
N TRP A 297 4.14 12.99 -7.18
CA TRP A 297 3.46 12.87 -5.90
C TRP A 297 3.88 14.02 -4.98
N ASP A 298 2.90 14.68 -4.38
CA ASP A 298 3.13 15.63 -3.30
C ASP A 298 2.70 15.02 -1.97
N SER A 299 3.68 14.68 -1.13
CA SER A 299 3.44 14.09 0.20
C SER A 299 2.70 15.00 1.18
N GLN A 300 2.73 16.33 0.99
CA GLN A 300 2.09 17.28 1.89
C GLN A 300 0.60 17.39 1.57
N THR A 301 0.27 17.62 0.30
CA THR A 301 -1.13 17.72 -0.15
C THR A 301 -1.75 16.36 -0.46
N LYS A 302 -0.93 15.30 -0.49
CA LYS A 302 -1.27 13.96 -0.97
C LYS A 302 -1.78 13.91 -2.40
N THR A 303 -1.41 14.90 -3.21
CA THR A 303 -1.90 14.98 -4.58
C THR A 303 -1.07 14.07 -5.47
N CYS A 304 -1.75 13.29 -6.32
CA CYS A 304 -1.13 12.44 -7.32
C CYS A 304 -1.45 12.97 -8.73
N LEU A 305 -0.43 13.43 -9.44
CA LEU A 305 -0.54 13.81 -10.86
C LEU A 305 0.06 12.68 -11.69
N THR A 306 -0.79 11.96 -12.41
CA THR A 306 -0.38 10.83 -13.24
C THR A 306 -1.27 10.71 -14.46
N ALA A 307 -0.79 10.04 -15.51
CA ALA A 307 -1.56 9.73 -16.70
C ALA A 307 -2.84 8.91 -16.38
N CYS A 308 -2.87 8.16 -15.27
CA CYS A 308 -4.09 7.43 -14.85
C CYS A 308 -5.19 8.35 -14.30
N HIS A 309 -4.85 9.57 -13.89
CA HIS A 309 -5.73 10.55 -13.23
C HIS A 309 -6.04 11.74 -14.15
N VAL A 310 -5.84 11.55 -15.46
CA VAL A 310 -6.08 12.57 -16.48
C VAL A 310 -7.51 13.11 -16.34
N ASN A 311 -7.66 14.42 -16.45
CA ASN A 311 -8.91 15.16 -16.29
C ASN A 311 -9.48 15.27 -14.87
N GLN A 312 -8.71 14.93 -13.83
CA GLN A 312 -9.11 15.13 -12.42
C GLN A 312 -7.99 15.80 -11.62
N PRO A 313 -7.76 17.12 -11.84
CA PRO A 313 -6.78 17.86 -11.03
C PRO A 313 -7.20 17.84 -9.56
N GLY A 314 -6.26 17.51 -8.67
CA GLY A 314 -6.50 17.50 -7.23
C GLY A 314 -7.00 16.17 -6.65
N ILE A 315 -6.84 15.04 -7.35
CA ILE A 315 -6.98 13.72 -6.72
C ILE A 315 -5.99 13.59 -5.57
N THR A 316 -6.52 13.33 -4.38
CA THR A 316 -5.72 13.14 -3.17
C THR A 316 -5.85 11.71 -2.66
N TRP A 317 -4.72 11.13 -2.26
CA TRP A 317 -4.67 9.75 -1.80
C TRP A 317 -5.58 9.51 -0.59
N GLY A 318 -6.51 8.56 -0.72
CA GLY A 318 -7.46 8.21 0.34
C GLY A 318 -8.73 9.07 0.37
N ASN A 319 -8.91 9.97 -0.60
CA ASN A 319 -10.12 10.74 -0.81
C ASN A 319 -10.47 10.72 -2.31
N ASP A 320 -10.65 9.50 -2.83
CA ASP A 320 -10.67 9.21 -4.25
C ASP A 320 -12.10 9.33 -4.82
N LYS A 321 -12.40 10.42 -5.53
CA LYS A 321 -13.62 10.58 -6.33
C LYS A 321 -13.44 10.16 -7.80
N LEU A 322 -12.46 9.31 -8.10
CA LEU A 322 -12.31 8.77 -9.45
C LEU A 322 -13.58 8.02 -9.82
N GLN A 323 -14.20 8.44 -10.93
CA GLN A 323 -15.40 7.83 -11.48
C GLN A 323 -15.13 7.40 -12.91
N CYS A 324 -16.02 6.61 -13.51
CA CYS A 324 -15.92 6.29 -14.93
C CYS A 324 -15.76 7.58 -15.77
N MET A 325 -16.52 8.63 -15.45
CA MET A 325 -16.46 9.92 -16.14
C MET A 325 -15.11 10.64 -16.01
N SER A 326 -14.25 10.26 -15.06
CA SER A 326 -12.89 10.81 -14.98
C SER A 326 -12.05 10.44 -16.20
N CYS A 327 -12.21 9.22 -16.72
CA CYS A 327 -11.52 8.74 -17.92
C CYS A 327 -12.39 8.80 -19.18
N HIS A 328 -13.70 8.98 -18.99
CA HIS A 328 -14.72 9.04 -20.03
C HIS A 328 -15.32 10.45 -20.20
N ALA A 329 -14.61 11.49 -19.77
CA ALA A 329 -15.06 12.87 -19.94
C ALA A 329 -15.22 13.21 -21.43
N ASP A 330 -16.37 13.79 -21.76
CA ASP A 330 -16.73 14.25 -23.11
C ASP A 330 -16.68 13.15 -24.18
N GLN A 331 -17.20 11.96 -23.85
CA GLN A 331 -17.28 10.78 -24.72
C GLN A 331 -18.73 10.36 -25.01
#